data_AF-A0A2X3K9Q5-F1
#
_entry.id   AF-A0A2X3K9Q5-F1
#
_cell.length_a   1.000
_cell.length_b   1.000
_cell.length_c   1.000
_cell.angle_alpha   90.00
_cell.angle_beta   90.00
_cell.angle_gamma   90.00
#
_symmetry.space_group_name_H-M   'P 1'
#
loop_
_entity.id
_entity.type
_entity.pdbx_description
1 polymer ?
#
loop_
_entity_poly.entity_id
_entity_poly.type
_entity_poly.pdbx_seq_one_letter_code
_entity_poly.pdbx_strand_id
1 'polypeptide(L)'
;MANSITADEIREQFSQAMSAMYQQEVPQYGTLLELVADVNLAVLENNPQLHEKMVNADELARLNVERHGAIRVGTAQELATLRRMFAIMGMYPVSYYDLSQAGVPVHSTAFRPIDDASLARNPFRVFTSLLRLELIENEILRQKAAEILRQRDIFTPTLSTTVRGI
;
A
#
# COMPACT_ATOMS: atom_id res chain seq x y z
N MET A 1 28.32 16.39 4.15
CA MET A 1 27.33 15.68 4.97
C MET A 1 26.47 14.88 4.02
N ALA A 2 26.35 13.57 4.20
CA ALA A 2 25.47 12.77 3.34
C ALA A 2 24.02 13.22 3.59
N ASN A 3 23.33 13.70 2.55
CA ASN A 3 21.88 13.94 2.61
C ASN A 3 21.20 12.58 2.76
N SER A 4 20.98 12.12 3.99
CA SER A 4 20.21 10.90 4.24
C SER A 4 18.73 11.23 4.17
N ILE A 5 18.07 10.75 3.12
CA ILE A 5 16.60 10.78 3.01
C ILE A 5 15.99 9.86 4.06
N THR A 6 14.88 10.27 4.65
CA THR A 6 14.15 9.48 5.67
C THR A 6 13.22 8.46 5.00
N ALA A 7 12.88 7.40 5.73
CA ALA A 7 11.90 6.40 5.26
C ALA A 7 10.54 7.02 4.93
N ASP A 8 10.14 8.05 5.68
CA ASP A 8 8.89 8.77 5.50
C ASP A 8 8.89 9.60 4.22
N GLU A 9 10.00 10.25 3.88
CA GLU A 9 10.17 10.95 2.60
C GLU A 9 10.12 9.99 1.41
N ILE A 10 10.73 8.80 1.53
CA ILE A 10 10.65 7.76 0.48
C ILE A 10 9.21 7.30 0.32
N ARG A 11 8.49 7.03 1.42
CA ARG A 11 7.09 6.60 1.40
C ARG A 11 6.16 7.64 0.78
N GLU A 12 6.36 8.91 1.13
CA GLU A 12 5.60 10.03 0.59
C GLU A 12 5.77 10.13 -0.94
N GLN A 13 7.02 10.12 -1.42
CA GLN A 13 7.33 10.14 -2.86
C GLN A 13 6.77 8.91 -3.57
N PHE A 14 6.87 7.73 -2.96
CA PHE A 14 6.32 6.50 -3.52
C PHE A 14 4.79 6.56 -3.64
N SER A 15 4.09 7.01 -2.60
CA SER A 15 2.62 7.17 -2.60
C SER A 15 2.15 8.15 -3.67
N GLN A 16 2.85 9.28 -3.83
CA GLN A 16 2.55 10.27 -4.87
C GLN A 16 2.79 9.71 -6.27
N ALA A 17 3.92 9.04 -6.50
CA ALA A 17 4.23 8.42 -7.78
C ALA A 17 3.21 7.32 -8.15
N MET A 18 2.83 6.48 -7.18
CA MET A 18 1.79 5.46 -7.38
C MET A 18 0.44 6.07 -7.73
N SER A 19 0.05 7.15 -7.06
CA SER A 19 -1.20 7.85 -7.38
C SER A 19 -1.18 8.50 -8.76
N ALA A 20 -0.08 9.13 -9.14
CA ALA A 20 0.05 9.76 -10.45
C ALA A 20 -0.03 8.71 -11.56
N MET A 21 0.69 7.59 -11.40
CA MET A 21 0.62 6.44 -12.29
C MET A 21 -0.81 5.89 -12.38
N TYR A 22 -1.46 5.65 -11.23
CA TYR A 22 -2.82 5.09 -11.21
C TYR A 22 -3.87 6.04 -11.79
N GLN A 23 -3.73 7.34 -11.60
CA GLN A 23 -4.58 8.35 -12.26
C GLN A 23 -4.42 8.32 -13.77
N GLN A 24 -3.19 8.14 -14.27
CA GLN A 24 -2.92 8.04 -15.70
C GLN A 24 -3.53 6.76 -16.29
N GLU A 25 -3.45 5.64 -15.58
CA GLU A 25 -4.02 4.35 -16.00
C GLU A 25 -5.56 4.31 -15.88
N VAL A 26 -6.12 5.00 -14.88
CA VAL A 26 -7.54 5.01 -14.55
C VAL A 26 -8.02 6.45 -14.33
N PRO A 27 -8.41 7.19 -15.39
CA PRO A 27 -8.75 8.61 -15.30
C PRO A 27 -9.87 8.95 -14.30
N GLN A 28 -10.83 8.04 -14.08
CA GLN A 28 -11.90 8.21 -13.08
C GLN A 28 -11.36 8.33 -11.65
N TYR A 29 -10.16 7.80 -11.37
CA TYR A 29 -9.51 8.03 -10.09
C TYR A 29 -9.18 9.51 -9.88
N GLY A 30 -8.76 10.23 -10.93
CA GLY A 30 -8.55 11.69 -10.86
C GLY A 30 -9.84 12.44 -10.55
N THR A 31 -10.93 12.12 -11.25
CA THR A 31 -12.26 12.70 -10.97
C THR A 31 -12.71 12.42 -9.53
N LEU A 32 -12.43 11.23 -9.00
CA LEU A 32 -12.72 10.90 -7.61
C LEU A 32 -11.90 11.77 -6.63
N LEU A 33 -10.62 12.02 -6.91
CA LEU A 33 -9.79 12.86 -6.06
C LEU A 33 -10.29 14.31 -6.02
N GLU A 34 -10.72 14.86 -7.16
CA GLU A 34 -11.34 16.19 -7.23
C GLU A 34 -12.61 16.26 -6.37
N LEU A 35 -13.51 15.29 -6.54
CA LEU A 35 -14.73 15.21 -5.72
C LEU A 35 -14.43 15.08 -4.22
N VAL A 36 -13.43 14.28 -3.84
CA VAL A 36 -13.02 14.13 -2.44
C VAL A 36 -12.50 15.46 -1.88
N ALA A 37 -11.73 16.23 -2.67
CA ALA A 37 -11.25 17.54 -2.25
C ALA A 37 -12.39 18.53 -2.03
N ASP A 38 -13.36 18.59 -2.95
CA ASP A 38 -14.52 19.47 -2.85
C ASP A 38 -15.38 19.13 -1.62
N VAL A 39 -15.63 17.84 -1.39
CA VAL A 39 -16.40 17.36 -0.24
C VAL A 39 -15.67 17.67 1.08
N ASN A 40 -14.36 17.42 1.14
CA ASN A 40 -13.57 17.70 2.34
C ASN A 40 -13.61 19.19 2.68
N LEU A 41 -13.43 20.06 1.67
CA LEU A 41 -13.52 21.51 1.85
C LEU A 41 -14.90 21.93 2.37
N ALA A 42 -15.97 21.47 1.71
CA ALA A 42 -17.34 21.81 2.09
C ALA A 42 -17.67 21.34 3.52
N VAL A 43 -17.19 20.17 3.94
CA VAL A 43 -17.40 19.66 5.31
C VAL A 43 -16.70 20.53 6.35
N LEU A 44 -15.46 20.93 6.08
CA LEU A 44 -14.67 21.76 7.01
C LEU A 44 -15.24 23.19 7.12
N GLU A 45 -15.67 23.78 6.00
CA GLU A 45 -16.31 25.11 5.98
C GLU A 45 -17.63 25.13 6.74
N ASN A 46 -18.44 24.08 6.57
CA ASN A 46 -19.75 23.97 7.23
C ASN A 46 -19.66 23.47 8.69
N ASN A 47 -18.48 23.09 9.17
CA ASN A 47 -18.30 22.59 10.53
C ASN A 47 -17.01 23.14 11.20
N PRO A 48 -17.00 24.41 11.65
CA PRO A 48 -15.84 25.04 12.24
C PRO A 48 -15.28 24.32 13.48
N GLN A 49 -16.14 23.68 14.26
CA GLN A 49 -15.71 22.90 15.44
C GLN A 49 -14.93 21.64 15.05
N LEU A 50 -15.32 20.98 13.96
CA LEU A 50 -14.55 19.86 13.40
C LEU A 50 -13.21 20.34 12.87
N HIS A 51 -13.20 21.45 12.12
CA HIS A 51 -11.99 22.05 11.60
C HIS A 51 -10.99 22.38 12.71
N GLU A 52 -11.42 23.05 13.79
CA GLU A 52 -10.57 23.37 14.94
C GLU A 52 -10.01 22.10 15.62
N LYS A 53 -10.82 21.06 15.78
CA LYS A 53 -10.35 19.76 16.32
C LYS A 53 -9.26 19.14 15.44
N MET A 54 -9.44 19.16 14.12
CA MET A 54 -8.47 18.58 13.19
C MET A 54 -7.17 19.39 13.10
N VAL A 55 -7.24 20.73 13.21
CA VAL A 55 -6.05 21.59 13.34
C VAL A 55 -5.29 21.23 14.61
N ASN A 56 -5.98 21.16 15.74
CA ASN A 56 -5.35 20.89 17.05
C ASN A 56 -4.75 19.48 17.15
N ALA A 57 -5.23 18.54 16.33
CA ALA A 57 -4.73 17.17 16.26
C ALA A 57 -3.72 16.94 15.12
N ASP A 58 -3.35 17.98 14.37
CA ASP A 58 -2.44 17.92 13.20
C ASP A 58 -2.89 16.91 12.11
N GLU A 59 -4.21 16.72 11.97
CA GLU A 59 -4.79 15.74 11.05
C GLU A 59 -5.13 16.30 9.67
N LEU A 60 -5.11 17.63 9.51
CA LEU A 60 -5.39 18.28 8.23
C LEU A 60 -4.30 18.01 7.19
N ALA A 61 -3.02 17.98 7.62
CA ALA A 61 -1.90 17.73 6.71
C ALA A 61 -1.99 16.33 6.07
N ARG A 62 -2.36 15.31 6.85
CA ARG A 62 -2.50 13.93 6.35
C ARG A 62 -3.73 13.71 5.48
N LEU A 63 -4.84 14.43 5.70
CA LEU A 63 -6.12 14.18 5.03
C LEU A 63 -5.99 14.23 3.50
N ASN A 64 -5.18 15.14 2.98
CA ASN A 64 -5.03 15.35 1.54
C ASN A 64 -4.13 14.31 0.85
N VAL A 65 -3.32 13.58 1.63
CA VAL A 65 -2.34 12.60 1.10
C VAL A 65 -2.66 11.17 1.53
N GLU A 66 -3.63 10.97 2.43
CA GLU A 66 -4.01 9.66 2.95
C GLU A 66 -4.60 8.78 1.84
N ARG A 67 -3.93 7.66 1.60
CA ARG A 67 -4.27 6.70 0.55
C ARG A 67 -3.97 5.29 1.01
N HIS A 68 -4.67 4.33 0.43
CA HIS A 68 -4.29 2.93 0.56
C HIS A 68 -4.30 2.22 -0.78
N GLY A 69 -3.26 1.41 -1.02
CA GLY A 69 -3.18 0.49 -2.14
C GLY A 69 -3.65 -0.91 -1.75
N ALA A 70 -3.99 -1.71 -2.76
CA ALA A 70 -4.24 -3.13 -2.60
C ALA A 70 -3.57 -3.91 -3.74
N ILE A 71 -2.75 -4.91 -3.39
CA ILE A 71 -2.03 -5.75 -4.35
C ILE A 71 -2.15 -7.23 -3.99
N ARG A 72 -1.88 -8.10 -4.97
CA ARG A 72 -1.94 -9.55 -4.82
C ARG A 72 -0.65 -10.18 -5.35
N VAL A 73 -0.06 -11.06 -4.55
CA VAL A 73 1.12 -11.85 -4.93
C VAL A 73 0.78 -13.33 -4.93
N GLY A 74 1.49 -14.08 -5.76
CA GLY A 74 1.24 -15.50 -5.99
C GLY A 74 2.18 -16.42 -5.23
N THR A 75 3.31 -15.94 -4.74
CA THR A 75 4.29 -16.77 -4.04
C THR A 75 4.77 -16.17 -2.72
N ALA A 76 5.19 -17.04 -1.80
CA ALA A 76 5.80 -16.62 -0.54
C ALA A 76 7.09 -15.78 -0.77
N GLN A 77 7.85 -16.10 -1.82
CA GLN A 77 9.06 -15.34 -2.18
C GLN A 77 8.72 -13.92 -2.64
N GLU A 78 7.66 -13.74 -3.42
CA GLU A 78 7.17 -12.41 -3.82
C GLU A 78 6.77 -11.59 -2.59
N LEU A 79 6.00 -12.17 -1.66
CA LEU A 79 5.61 -11.51 -0.41
C LEU A 79 6.82 -11.14 0.46
N ALA A 80 7.79 -12.05 0.59
CA ALA A 80 9.01 -11.82 1.37
C ALA A 80 9.86 -10.67 0.80
N THR A 81 9.96 -10.57 -0.52
CA THR A 81 10.65 -9.46 -1.19
C THR A 81 9.91 -8.14 -1.02
N LEU A 82 8.58 -8.13 -1.18
CA LEU A 82 7.75 -6.94 -0.91
C LEU A 82 7.91 -6.44 0.52
N ARG A 83 7.98 -7.34 1.52
CA ARG A 83 8.25 -6.96 2.92
C ARG A 83 9.54 -6.17 3.05
N ARG A 84 10.62 -6.56 2.36
CA ARG A 84 11.91 -5.85 2.39
C ARG A 84 11.83 -4.51 1.69
N MET A 85 11.17 -4.46 0.54
CA MET A 85 10.90 -3.21 -0.18
C MET A 85 10.11 -2.21 0.68
N PHE A 86 9.04 -2.66 1.32
CA PHE A 86 8.22 -1.85 2.22
C PHE A 86 8.96 -1.41 3.47
N ALA A 87 9.90 -2.20 3.99
CA ALA A 87 10.73 -1.81 5.12
C ALA A 87 11.61 -0.58 4.83
N ILE A 88 12.09 -0.40 3.58
CA ILE A 88 12.82 0.84 3.16
C ILE A 88 11.97 2.08 3.38
N MET A 89 10.66 1.94 3.14
CA MET A 89 9.66 2.99 3.30
C MET A 89 9.10 3.06 4.73
N GLY A 90 9.70 2.38 5.71
CA GLY A 90 9.22 2.37 7.09
C GLY A 90 7.85 1.71 7.24
N MET A 91 7.48 0.80 6.35
CA MET A 91 6.19 0.10 6.35
C MET A 91 6.36 -1.35 6.77
N TYR A 92 5.58 -1.75 7.78
CA TYR A 92 5.68 -3.06 8.44
C TYR A 92 4.38 -3.84 8.29
N PRO A 93 4.43 -5.19 8.27
CA PRO A 93 3.23 -6.01 8.19
C PRO A 93 2.45 -5.91 9.50
N VAL A 94 1.26 -5.32 9.44
CA VAL A 94 0.36 -5.16 10.59
C VAL A 94 -0.88 -6.02 10.40
N SER A 95 -1.17 -6.82 11.42
CA SER A 95 -2.32 -7.73 11.49
C SER A 95 -2.32 -8.85 10.45
N TYR A 96 -3.29 -9.75 10.57
CA TYR A 96 -3.50 -10.91 9.71
C TYR A 96 -4.99 -11.00 9.34
N TYR A 97 -5.25 -11.27 8.07
CA TYR A 97 -6.60 -11.37 7.52
C TYR A 97 -6.72 -12.67 6.73
N ASP A 98 -7.58 -13.59 7.15
CA ASP A 98 -7.91 -14.80 6.40
C ASP A 98 -9.21 -14.59 5.62
N LEU A 99 -9.11 -14.42 4.31
CA LEU A 99 -10.27 -14.21 3.44
C LEU A 99 -10.84 -15.55 2.91
N SER A 100 -10.22 -16.68 3.23
CA SER A 100 -10.77 -17.99 2.88
C SER A 100 -12.09 -18.27 3.58
N GLN A 101 -12.32 -17.64 4.75
CA GLN A 101 -13.61 -17.64 5.45
C GLN A 101 -14.75 -17.02 4.62
N ALA A 102 -14.42 -16.14 3.67
CA ALA A 102 -15.36 -15.52 2.74
C ALA A 102 -15.32 -16.15 1.32
N GLY A 103 -14.70 -17.33 1.17
CA GLY A 103 -14.61 -18.03 -0.10
C GLY A 103 -13.57 -17.46 -1.07
N VAL A 104 -12.70 -16.53 -0.63
CA VAL A 104 -11.62 -15.98 -1.47
C VAL A 104 -10.31 -16.70 -1.12
N PRO A 105 -9.58 -17.29 -2.08
CA PRO A 105 -8.43 -18.16 -1.79
C PRO A 105 -7.14 -17.37 -1.47
N VAL A 106 -7.23 -16.43 -0.52
CA VAL A 106 -6.10 -15.59 -0.12
C VAL A 106 -6.09 -15.39 1.40
N HIS A 107 -4.91 -15.09 1.92
CA HIS A 107 -4.74 -14.45 3.22
C HIS A 107 -3.82 -13.23 3.07
N SER A 108 -3.87 -12.30 4.01
CA SER A 108 -3.33 -10.95 3.80
C SER A 108 -2.77 -10.31 5.07
N THR A 109 -2.00 -9.24 4.86
CA THR A 109 -1.55 -8.29 5.89
C THR A 109 -1.57 -6.87 5.31
N ALA A 110 -1.52 -5.84 6.15
CA ALA A 110 -1.38 -4.46 5.71
C ALA A 110 0.02 -3.94 6.02
N PHE A 111 0.78 -3.56 4.98
CA PHE A 111 2.06 -2.87 5.17
C PHE A 111 1.80 -1.40 5.44
N ARG A 112 2.20 -0.90 6.61
CA ARG A 112 2.01 0.51 7.01
C ARG A 112 3.05 0.99 8.01
N PRO A 113 3.24 2.31 8.17
CA PRO A 113 3.97 2.86 9.31
C PRO A 113 3.27 2.51 10.63
N ILE A 114 4.04 2.44 11.71
CA ILE A 114 3.53 2.10 13.05
C ILE A 114 3.81 3.18 14.09
N ASP A 115 4.74 4.09 13.81
CA ASP A 115 5.04 5.24 14.67
C ASP A 115 4.04 6.37 14.43
N ASP A 116 3.64 7.06 15.50
CA ASP A 116 2.64 8.13 15.46
C ASP A 116 3.08 9.30 14.60
N ALA A 117 4.36 9.71 14.67
CA ALA A 117 4.88 10.81 13.85
C ALA A 117 4.93 10.41 12.36
N SER A 118 5.35 9.17 12.08
CA SER A 118 5.35 8.65 10.70
C SER A 118 3.93 8.52 10.11
N LEU A 119 2.94 8.15 10.93
CA LEU A 119 1.53 8.09 10.54
C LEU A 119 0.93 9.48 10.32
N ALA A 120 1.22 10.43 11.22
CA ALA A 120 0.78 11.82 11.09
C ALA A 120 1.35 12.49 9.83
N ARG A 121 2.59 12.16 9.45
CA ARG A 121 3.21 12.69 8.23
C ARG A 121 2.65 12.07 6.96
N ASN A 122 2.63 10.74 6.87
CA ASN A 122 2.13 10.04 5.69
C ASN A 122 1.62 8.63 6.05
N PRO A 123 0.28 8.44 6.16
CA PRO A 123 -0.31 7.18 6.60
C PRO A 123 -0.48 6.14 5.47
N PHE A 124 0.29 6.25 4.37
CA PHE A 124 0.16 5.35 3.23
C PHE A 124 0.31 3.88 3.64
N ARG A 125 -0.63 3.06 3.18
CA ARG A 125 -0.69 1.63 3.50
C ARG A 125 -0.98 0.80 2.27
N VAL A 126 -0.46 -0.43 2.23
CA VAL A 126 -0.73 -1.38 1.14
C VAL A 126 -1.24 -2.69 1.72
N PHE A 127 -2.51 -2.98 1.43
CA PHE A 127 -3.10 -4.28 1.72
C PHE A 127 -2.55 -5.31 0.73
N THR A 128 -1.81 -6.29 1.23
CA THR A 128 -1.11 -7.26 0.39
C THR A 128 -1.63 -8.65 0.67
N SER A 129 -2.23 -9.27 -0.35
CA SER A 129 -2.77 -10.63 -0.28
C SER A 129 -1.83 -11.63 -0.94
N LEU A 130 -1.62 -12.76 -0.29
CA LEU A 130 -0.94 -13.93 -0.86
C LEU A 130 -1.99 -14.98 -1.28
N LEU A 131 -1.90 -15.40 -2.54
CA LEU A 131 -2.70 -16.49 -3.09
C LEU A 131 -2.37 -17.81 -2.41
N ARG A 132 -3.41 -18.56 -2.04
CA ARG A 132 -3.33 -19.90 -1.44
C ARG A 132 -3.65 -20.95 -2.51
N LEU A 133 -2.63 -21.40 -3.23
CA LEU A 133 -2.77 -22.37 -4.33
C LEU A 133 -3.40 -23.69 -3.86
N GLU A 134 -3.18 -24.08 -2.61
CA GLU A 134 -3.76 -25.29 -2.01
C GLU A 134 -5.29 -25.26 -1.93
N LEU A 135 -5.91 -24.07 -2.03
CA LEU A 135 -7.37 -23.91 -2.09
C LEU A 135 -7.94 -24.02 -3.52
N ILE A 136 -7.10 -24.19 -4.55
CA ILE A 136 -7.56 -24.45 -5.92
C ILE A 136 -7.87 -25.93 -6.05
N GLU A 137 -9.14 -26.32 -6.10
CA GLU A 137 -9.57 -27.74 -6.12
C GLU A 137 -9.05 -28.53 -7.32
N ASN A 138 -9.09 -27.94 -8.51
CA ASN A 138 -8.63 -28.60 -9.73
C ASN A 138 -7.09 -28.69 -9.75
N GLU A 139 -6.56 -29.90 -9.64
CA GLU A 139 -5.12 -30.14 -9.55
C GLU A 139 -4.35 -29.69 -10.79
N ILE A 140 -4.90 -29.90 -12.00
CA ILE A 140 -4.27 -29.47 -13.26
C ILE A 140 -4.14 -27.95 -13.29
N LEU A 141 -5.19 -27.23 -12.87
CA LEU A 141 -5.16 -25.76 -12.78
C LEU A 141 -4.19 -25.28 -11.70
N ARG A 142 -4.15 -25.96 -10.54
CA ARG A 142 -3.22 -25.64 -9.46
C ARG A 142 -1.76 -25.76 -9.92
N GLN A 143 -1.42 -26.87 -10.58
CA GLN A 143 -0.08 -27.11 -11.11
C GLN A 143 0.29 -26.06 -12.17
N LYS A 144 -0.64 -25.78 -13.10
CA LYS A 144 -0.43 -24.73 -14.11
C LYS A 144 -0.21 -23.35 -13.49
N ALA A 145 -0.99 -22.99 -12.48
CA ALA A 145 -0.81 -21.72 -11.77
C ALA A 145 0.56 -21.66 -11.06
N ALA A 146 0.96 -22.74 -10.38
CA ALA A 146 2.25 -22.83 -9.72
C ALA A 146 3.43 -22.68 -10.69
N GLU A 147 3.34 -23.31 -11.88
CA GLU A 147 4.36 -23.22 -12.93
C GLU A 147 4.51 -21.79 -13.44
N ILE A 148 3.41 -21.14 -13.83
CA ILE A 148 3.42 -19.75 -14.32
C ILE A 148 4.00 -18.81 -13.25
N LEU A 149 3.60 -18.97 -11.99
CA LEU A 149 4.08 -18.14 -10.89
C LEU A 149 5.57 -18.33 -10.60
N ARG A 150 6.12 -19.53 -10.78
CA ARG A 150 7.55 -19.79 -10.57
C ARG A 150 8.42 -19.21 -11.69
N GLN A 151 7.88 -19.06 -12.89
CA GLN A 151 8.66 -18.61 -14.07
C GLN A 151 8.78 -17.09 -14.19
N ARG A 152 7.99 -16.32 -13.45
CA ARG A 152 8.03 -14.84 -13.50
C ARG A 152 8.98 -14.25 -12.47
N ASP A 153 9.54 -13.09 -12.80
CA ASP A 153 10.11 -12.16 -11.84
C ASP A 153 9.33 -10.84 -11.92
N ILE A 154 8.69 -10.46 -10.82
CA ILE A 154 7.89 -9.22 -10.74
C ILE A 154 8.73 -8.02 -10.29
N PHE A 155 10.00 -8.23 -9.92
CA PHE A 155 10.90 -7.18 -9.46
C PHE A 155 11.99 -6.94 -10.50
N THR A 156 12.29 -5.67 -10.76
CA THR A 156 13.41 -5.34 -11.64
C THR A 156 14.74 -5.77 -11.00
N PRO A 157 15.77 -6.11 -11.79
CA PRO A 157 17.09 -6.47 -11.25
C PRO A 157 17.68 -5.43 -10.30
N THR A 158 17.45 -4.14 -10.59
CA THR A 158 17.86 -3.02 -9.73
C THR A 158 17.19 -3.10 -8.37
N LEU A 159 15.86 -3.24 -8.32
CA LEU A 159 15.13 -3.35 -7.05
C LEU A 159 15.61 -4.58 -6.26
N SER A 160 15.74 -5.72 -6.93
CA SER A 160 16.25 -6.96 -6.33
C SER A 160 17.64 -6.79 -5.72
N THR A 161 18.50 -5.96 -6.31
CA THR A 161 19.83 -5.64 -5.77
C THR A 161 19.73 -4.71 -4.57
N THR A 162 18.92 -3.65 -4.65
CA THR A 162 18.71 -2.69 -3.57
C THR A 162 18.20 -3.35 -2.31
N VAL A 163 17.17 -4.19 -2.42
CA VAL A 163 16.58 -4.84 -1.23
C VAL A 163 17.46 -5.95 -0.69
N ARG A 164 18.40 -6.53 -1.46
CA ARG A 164 19.31 -7.58 -0.98
C ARG A 164 20.27 -7.09 0.11
N GLY A 165 20.62 -5.80 0.10
CA GLY A 165 21.51 -5.17 1.08
C GLY A 165 20.86 -4.84 2.42
N ILE A 166 19.58 -5.19 2.60
CA ILE A 166 18.73 -4.87 3.77
C ILE A 166 18.16 -6.16 4.35
#